data_AF-A0A2T6FPM6-F1
#
_entry.id   AF-A0A2T6FPM6-F1
#
_cell.length_a   1.000
_cell.length_b   1.000
_cell.length_c   1.000
_cell.angle_alpha   90.00
_cell.angle_beta   90.00
_cell.angle_gamma   90.00
#
_symmetry.space_group_name_H-M   'P 1'
#
loop_
_entity.id
_entity.type
_entity.pdbx_description
1 polymer ?
#
loop_
_entity_poly.entity_id
_entity_poly.type
_entity_poly.pdbx_seq_one_letter_code
_entity_poly.pdbx_strand_id
1 'polypeptide(L)' 'MSESISYALKIADDKEIPCHLSELKRDDLFYLVQASKKSELLIATDDAFQSDVNGQTIWSVPHEIHA' A
#
# COMPACT_ATOMS: atom_id res chain seq x y z
N MET A 1 -18.39 7.36 0.19
CA MET A 1 -18.08 6.55 -1.02
C MET A 1 -16.62 6.19 -0.90
N SER A 2 -16.29 4.92 -0.64
CA SER A 2 -14.90 4.49 -0.43
C SER A 2 -14.19 4.41 -1.78
N GLU A 3 -13.33 5.39 -2.05
CA GLU A 3 -12.47 5.36 -3.22
C GLU A 3 -11.52 4.17 -3.08
N SER A 4 -11.60 3.20 -3.98
CA SER A 4 -10.79 1.98 -3.92
C SER A 4 -9.31 2.32 -4.16
N ILE A 5 -8.45 2.04 -3.19
CA ILE A 5 -7.00 2.10 -3.38
C ILE A 5 -6.65 1.17 -4.55
N SER A 6 -5.95 1.69 -5.56
CA SER A 6 -5.77 0.97 -6.83
C SER A 6 -4.49 0.14 -6.86
N TYR A 7 -3.41 0.64 -6.23
CA TYR A 7 -2.11 -0.04 -6.12
C TYR A 7 -1.16 0.75 -5.19
N ALA A 8 0.04 0.21 -4.95
CA ALA A 8 1.12 0.88 -4.23
C ALA A 8 2.34 1.11 -5.15
N LEU A 9 3.16 2.12 -4.84
CA LEU A 9 4.47 2.33 -5.47
C LEU A 9 5.54 1.98 -4.43
N LYS A 10 6.14 0.79 -4.53
CA LYS A 10 7.24 0.37 -3.67
C LYS A 10 8.51 1.14 -4.03
N ILE A 11 9.27 1.55 -3.03
CA ILE A 11 10.58 2.17 -3.17
C ILE A 11 11.64 1.09 -2.98
N ALA A 12 12.39 0.81 -4.04
CA ALA A 12 13.53 -0.09 -4.01
C ALA A 12 14.67 0.56 -4.80
N ASP A 13 15.87 0.64 -4.21
CA ASP A 13 17.05 1.26 -4.84
C ASP A 13 16.75 2.67 -5.37
N ASP A 14 16.07 3.50 -4.56
CA ASP A 14 15.63 4.88 -4.90
C ASP A 14 14.73 4.97 -6.15
N LYS A 15 14.09 3.87 -6.54
CA LYS A 15 13.13 3.82 -7.65
C LYS A 15 11.74 3.48 -7.17
N GLU A 16 10.76 4.15 -7.76
CA GLU A 16 9.35 3.83 -7.59
C GLU A 16 8.94 2.69 -8.54
N ILE A 17 8.52 1.58 -7.96
CA ILE A 17 8.09 0.38 -8.68
C ILE A 17 6.60 0.17 -8.36
N PRO A 18 5.71 0.26 -9.35
CA PRO A 18 4.31 -0.10 -9.15
C PRO A 18 4.18 -1.56 -8.74
N CYS A 19 3.48 -1.81 -7.64
CA CYS A 19 3.20 -3.14 -7.13
C CYS A 19 1.78 -3.22 -6.58
N HIS A 20 1.25 -4.44 -6.52
CA HIS A 20 0.01 -4.70 -5.82
C HIS A 20 0.25 -4.65 -4.30
N LEU A 21 -0.78 -4.29 -3.53
CA LEU A 21 -0.68 -4.21 -2.06
C LEU A 21 -0.24 -5.53 -1.44
N SER A 22 -0.70 -6.67 -1.98
CA SER A 22 -0.34 -8.01 -1.49
C SER A 22 1.16 -8.34 -1.59
N GLU A 23 1.90 -7.60 -2.42
CA GLU A 23 3.33 -7.82 -2.65
C GLU A 23 4.19 -7.07 -1.64
N LEU A 24 3.61 -6.12 -0.90
CA LEU A 24 4.31 -5.40 0.15
C LEU A 24 4.63 -6.33 1.33
N LYS A 25 5.85 -6.18 1.81
CA LYS A 25 6.40 -6.87 2.97
C LYS A 25 6.72 -5.88 4.06
N ARG A 26 6.83 -6.39 5.29
CA ARG A 26 7.36 -5.61 6.39
C ARG A 26 8.67 -4.89 6.02
N ASP A 27 8.80 -3.65 6.48
CA ASP A 27 9.90 -2.72 6.23
C ASP A 27 10.00 -2.19 4.79
N ASP A 28 9.07 -2.56 3.89
CA ASP A 28 8.99 -1.94 2.57
C ASP A 28 8.54 -0.47 2.69
N LEU A 29 9.27 0.41 2.00
CA LEU A 29 8.87 1.80 1.79
C LEU A 29 7.95 1.88 0.57
N PHE A 30 6.85 2.61 0.66
CA PHE A 30 5.91 2.74 -0.45
C PHE A 30 5.04 4.00 -0.39
N TYR A 31 4.44 4.34 -1.52
CA TYR A 31 3.32 5.29 -1.60
C TYR A 31 2.03 4.54 -1.94
N LEU A 32 0.93 4.89 -1.28
CA LEU A 32 -0.40 4.47 -1.73
C LEU A 32 -0.86 5.36 -2.88
N VAL A 33 -1.40 4.74 -3.93
CA VAL A 33 -1.97 5.47 -5.07
C VAL A 33 -3.48 5.28 -5.13
N GLN A 34 -4.19 6.40 -5.05
CA GLN A 34 -5.64 6.47 -5.11
C GLN A 34 -6.04 7.63 -6.02
N ALA A 35 -6.90 7.35 -7.01
CA ALA A 35 -7.37 8.36 -7.97
C ALA A 35 -6.24 9.24 -8.57
N SER A 36 -5.12 8.61 -8.95
CA SER A 36 -3.91 9.27 -9.50
C SER A 36 -3.18 10.23 -8.55
N LYS A 37 -3.45 10.16 -7.24
CA LYS A 37 -2.70 10.87 -6.20
C LYS A 37 -1.88 9.89 -5.37
N LYS A 38 -0.65 10.30 -5.05
CA LYS A 38 0.23 9.59 -4.10
C LYS A 38 -0.06 10.08 -2.68
N SER A 39 -0.06 9.16 -1.72
CA SER A 39 0.01 9.50 -0.30
C SER A 39 1.37 10.10 0.07
N GLU A 40 1.55 10.45 1.34
CA GLU A 40 2.88 10.56 1.95
C GLU A 40 3.67 9.24 1.88
N LEU A 41 4.98 9.30 2.14
CA LEU A 41 5.84 8.12 2.16
C LEU A 41 5.52 7.29 3.39
N LEU A 42 5.21 6.01 3.17
CA LEU A 42 4.81 5.08 4.21
C LEU A 42 5.85 3.97 4.32
N ILE A 43 5.93 3.38 5.52
CA ILE A 43 6.67 2.15 5.79
C ILE A 43 5.70 1.06 6.24
N ALA A 44 5.81 -0.13 5.64
CA ALA A 44 5.02 -1.28 6.05
C ALA A 44 5.51 -1.79 7.40
N THR A 45 4.64 -1.83 8.40
CA THR A 45 4.99 -2.34 9.74
C THR A 45 4.78 -3.85 9.87
N ASP A 46 4.03 -4.44 8.94
CA ASP A 46 3.80 -5.87 8.82
C ASP A 46 3.50 -6.25 7.36
N ASP A 47 3.36 -7.55 7.10
CA ASP A 47 2.98 -8.05 5.79
C ASP A 47 1.55 -7.67 5.40
N ALA A 48 1.32 -7.52 4.09
CA ALA A 48 -0.01 -7.28 3.57
C ALA A 48 -0.94 -8.48 3.81
N PHE A 49 -2.20 -8.19 4.11
CA PHE A 49 -3.23 -9.17 4.42
C PHE A 49 -4.51 -8.91 3.62
N GLN A 50 -5.27 -9.98 3.45
CA GLN A 50 -6.58 -9.96 2.84
C GLN A 50 -7.65 -9.79 3.94
N SER A 51 -8.67 -8.98 3.69
CA SER A 51 -9.82 -8.82 4.57
C SER A 51 -11.11 -8.71 3.79
N ASP A 52 -12.18 -9.25 4.35
CA ASP A 52 -13.51 -9.17 3.75
C ASP A 52 -14.31 -8.06 4.43
N VAL A 53 -14.58 -6.98 3.69
CA VAL A 53 -15.34 -5.82 4.17
C VAL A 53 -16.60 -5.69 3.31
N ASN A 54 -17.77 -5.75 3.93
CA ASN A 54 -19.07 -5.71 3.24
C ASN A 54 -19.22 -6.75 2.10
N GLY A 55 -18.63 -7.94 2.26
CA GLY A 55 -18.68 -9.01 1.26
C GLY A 55 -17.74 -8.79 0.07
N GLN A 56 -16.84 -7.80 0.13
CA GLN A 56 -15.77 -7.59 -0.83
C GLN A 56 -14.44 -7.93 -0.19
N THR A 57 -13.67 -8.75 -0.90
CA THR A 57 -12.28 -9.04 -0.56
C THR A 57 -11.40 -7.84 -0.92
N ILE A 58 -10.75 -7.26 0.08
CA ILE A 58 -9.82 -6.14 -0.05
C ILE A 58 -8.43 -6.54 0.47
N TRP A 59 -7.39 -5.94 -0.12
CA TRP A 59 -6.03 -6.01 0.40
C TRP A 59 -5.72 -4.80 1.25
N SER A 60 -5.05 -5.02 2.36
CA SER A 60 -4.61 -3.98 3.28
C SER A 60 -3.22 -4.31 3.79
N VAL A 61 -2.47 -3.29 4.18
CA VAL A 61 -1.13 -3.43 4.74
C VAL A 61 -1.04 -2.53 5.97
N PRO A 62 -0.59 -3.03 7.13
CA PRO A 62 -0.30 -2.18 8.28
C PRO A 62 0.89 -1.28 7.96
N HIS A 63 0.76 0.02 8.23
CA HIS A 63 1.78 0.99 7.86
C HIS A 63 1.81 2.19 8.78
N GLU A 64 2.95 2.87 8.80
CA GLU A 64 3.19 4.13 9.49
C GLU A 64 3.80 5.15 8.52
N ILE A 65 3.74 6.42 8.90
CA ILE A 65 4.37 7.51 8.13
C ILE A 65 5.89 7.39 8.31
N HIS A 66 6.62 7.35 7.20
CA HIS A 66 8.09 7.34 7.24
C HIS A 66 8.60 8.79 7.42
N ALA A 67 9.06 9.10 8.63
CA ALA A 67 9.53 10.43 9.05
C ALA A 67 11.02 10.68 8.75
#